data_AF-A0A068T1L2-F1
#
_entry.id   AF-A0A068T1L2-F1
#
_cell.length_a   1.000
_cell.length_b   1.000
_cell.length_c   1.000
_cell.angle_alpha   90.00
_cell.angle_beta   90.00
_cell.angle_gamma   90.00
#
_symmetry.space_group_name_H-M   'P 1'
#
loop_
_entity.id
_entity.type
_entity.pdbx_description
1 polymer ?
#
loop_
_entity_poly.entity_id
_entity_poly.type
_entity_poly.pdbx_seq_one_letter_code
_entity_poly.pdbx_strand_id
1 'polypeptide(L)' 'MTLTNEQRKKIFEEGKTAAILKQDRRACPYLRDETPERIYIWMAGSKPPGLNKFDHG' A
#
# COMPACT_ATOMS: atom_id res chain seq x y z
N MET A 1 3.21 13.67 13.00
CA MET A 1 2.51 14.61 12.10
C MET A 1 1.31 13.88 11.50
N THR A 2 0.14 14.53 11.43
CA THR A 2 -1.07 13.93 10.84
C THR A 2 -1.07 14.13 9.34
N LEU A 3 -1.34 13.08 8.55
CA LEU A 3 -1.43 13.18 7.09
C LEU A 3 -2.68 13.94 6.67
N THR A 4 -2.57 14.78 5.64
CA THR A 4 -3.75 15.38 4.99
C THR A 4 -4.47 14.37 4.12
N ASN A 5 -5.76 14.61 3.84
CA ASN A 5 -6.54 13.72 2.98
C ASN A 5 -5.94 13.58 1.57
N GLU A 6 -5.33 14.64 1.03
CA GLU A 6 -4.65 14.60 -0.27
C GLU A 6 -3.40 13.71 -0.23
N GLN A 7 -2.60 13.79 0.84
CA GLN A 7 -1.45 12.92 1.03
C GLN A 7 -1.87 11.46 1.14
N ARG A 8 -2.92 11.17 1.93
CA ARG A 8 -3.47 9.83 2.05
C ARG A 8 -3.94 9.28 0.69
N LYS A 9 -4.65 10.10 -0.09
CA LYS A 9 -5.11 9.70 -1.44
C LYS A 9 -3.94 9.40 -2.37
N LYS A 10 -2.89 10.22 -2.36
CA LYS A 10 -1.70 9.99 -3.19
C LYS A 10 -1.00 8.68 -2.85
N ILE A 11 -0.76 8.43 -1.56
CA ILE A 11 -0.12 7.20 -1.08
C ILE A 11 -0.96 5.96 -1.47
N PHE A 12 -2.28 6.07 -1.40
CA PHE A 12 -3.17 4.98 -1.80
C PHE A 12 -3.09 4.68 -3.31
N GLU A 13 -3.05 5.71 -4.17
CA GLU A 13 -2.90 5.53 -5.61
C GLU A 13 -1.52 4.96 -6.00
N GLU A 14 -0.46 5.32 -5.26
CA GLU A 14 0.86 4.69 -5.42
C GLU A 14 0.81 3.20 -5.09
N GLY A 15 0.10 2.82 -4.03
CA GLY A 15 -0.16 1.42 -3.69
C GLY A 15 -0.87 0.68 -4.83
N LYS A 16 -1.94 1.26 -5.38
CA LYS A 16 -2.66 0.68 -6.53
C LYS A 16 -1.75 0.51 -7.74
N THR A 17 -0.91 1.49 -8.02
CA THR A 17 0.05 1.43 -9.13
C THR A 17 1.04 0.29 -8.92
N ALA A 18 1.56 0.11 -7.70
CA ALA A 18 2.44 -1.02 -7.38
C ALA A 18 1.74 -2.37 -7.57
N ALA A 19 0.45 -2.49 -7.21
CA ALA A 19 -0.33 -3.70 -7.46
C ALA A 19 -0.49 -4.00 -8.97
N ILE A 20 -0.77 -2.98 -9.77
CA ILE A 20 -0.86 -3.10 -11.25
C ILE A 20 0.47 -3.59 -11.83
N LEU A 21 1.58 -3.07 -11.32
CA LEU A 21 2.94 -3.44 -11.70
C LEU A 21 3.41 -4.78 -11.09
N LYS A 22 2.54 -5.48 -10.34
CA LYS A 22 2.86 -6.73 -9.61
C LYS A 22 4.09 -6.61 -8.71
N GLN A 23 4.33 -5.42 -8.15
CA GLN A 23 5.43 -5.18 -7.24
C GLN A 23 5.12 -5.80 -5.87
N ASP A 24 6.16 -6.40 -5.26
CA ASP A 24 6.06 -6.97 -3.92
C ASP A 24 5.91 -5.89 -2.85
N ARG A 25 5.44 -6.26 -1.65
CA ARG A 25 5.34 -5.35 -0.49
C ARG A 25 6.67 -4.72 -0.12
N ARG A 26 7.80 -5.35 -0.45
CA ARG A 26 9.16 -4.80 -0.31
C ARG A 26 9.41 -3.55 -1.17
N ALA A 27 8.61 -3.32 -2.20
CA ALA A 27 8.66 -2.10 -3.02
C ALA A 27 8.00 -0.89 -2.36
N CYS A 28 7.35 -1.07 -1.19
CA CYS A 28 6.77 0.04 -0.45
C CYS A 28 7.86 1.04 -0.03
N PRO A 29 7.82 2.29 -0.54
CA PRO A 29 8.86 3.29 -0.25
C PRO A 29 8.81 3.76 1.21
N TYR A 30 7.70 3.50 1.90
CA TYR A 30 7.44 3.96 3.26
C TYR A 30 7.90 2.97 4.34
N LEU A 31 8.53 1.84 4.00
CA LEU A 31 8.91 0.80 4.98
C LEU A 31 9.84 1.27 6.10
N ARG A 32 10.60 2.35 5.87
CA ARG A 32 11.51 2.96 6.84
C ARG A 32 11.02 4.32 7.35
N ASP A 33 9.79 4.69 7.00
CA ASP A 33 9.19 5.95 7.40
C ASP A 33 8.79 5.87 8.89
N GLU A 34 9.03 6.93 9.64
CA GLU A 34 8.66 7.02 11.05
C GLU A 34 7.14 7.08 11.24
N THR A 35 6.40 7.33 10.14
CA THR A 35 4.94 7.39 10.13
C THR A 35 4.34 6.09 9.61
N PRO A 36 3.94 5.14 10.49
CA PRO A 36 3.41 3.84 10.06
C PRO A 36 2.09 3.97 9.28
N GLU A 37 1.36 5.07 9.46
CA GLU A 37 0.13 5.39 8.72
C GLU A 37 0.33 5.34 7.19
N ARG A 38 1.49 5.81 6.69
CA ARG A 38 1.80 5.80 5.26
C ARG A 38 1.92 4.38 4.71
N ILE A 39 2.54 3.49 5.48
CA ILE A 39 2.68 2.07 5.14
C ILE A 39 1.29 1.44 5.04
N TYR A 40 0.40 1.69 6.01
CA TYR A 40 -0.95 1.12 6.01
C TYR A 40 -1.77 1.57 4.81
N ILE A 41 -1.70 2.85 4.46
CA ILE A 41 -2.44 3.41 3.32
C ILE A 41 -1.92 2.83 2.01
N TRP A 42 -0.59 2.77 1.83
CA TRP A 42 0.01 2.21 0.63
C TRP A 42 -0.34 0.72 0.48
N MET A 43 -0.25 -0.05 1.57
CA MET A 43 -0.62 -1.46 1.59
C MET A 43 -2.10 -1.69 1.28
N ALA A 44 -2.99 -0.78 1.70
CA ALA A 44 -4.41 -0.86 1.37
C ALA A 44 -4.65 -0.71 -0.14
N GLY A 45 -3.91 0.18 -0.82
CA GLY A 45 -3.96 0.32 -2.27
C GLY A 45 -3.26 -0.82 -3.02
N SER A 46 -2.21 -1.38 -2.45
CA SER A 46 -1.38 -2.45 -3.04
C SER A 46 -2.02 -3.85 -3.02
N LYS A 47 -3.14 -4.03 -2.30
CA LYS A 47 -3.87 -5.31 -2.31
C LYS A 47 -4.57 -5.50 -3.67
N PRO A 48 -4.25 -6.55 -4.45
CA PRO A 48 -4.97 -6.82 -5.66
C PRO A 48 -6.41 -7.24 -5.33
N PRO A 49 -7.40 -6.88 -6.17
CA PRO A 49 -8.78 -7.33 -6.03
C PRO A 49 -8.83 -8.84 -6.32
N GLY A 50 -8.61 -9.66 -5.30
CA GLY A 50 -8.56 -11.12 -5.45
C GLY A 50 -7.71 -11.86 -4.42
N LEU A 51 -6.87 -11.18 -3.63
CA LEU A 51 -6.08 -11.83 -2.57
C LEU A 51 -6.90 -12.09 -1.28
N ASN A 52 -8.14 -12.53 -1.43
CA ASN A 52 -8.97 -13.14 -0.39
C ASN A 52 -9.13 -14.64 -0.69
N LYS A 53 -8.03 -15.30 -1.04
CA LYS A 53 -7.99 -16.76 -1.07
C LYS A 53 -6.91 -17.21 -0.11
N PHE A 54 -7.37 -17.53 1.10
CA PHE A 54 -6.78 -18.59 1.88
C PHE A 54 -6.72 -19.83 0.97
N ASP A 55 -5.55 -20.14 0.42
CA ASP A 55 -5.29 -21.45 -0.16
C ASP A 55 -3.92 -21.88 0.35
N HIS A 56 -3.94 -22.36 1.60
CA HIS A 56 -3.09 -23.48 1.98
C HIS A 56 -3.63 -24.70 1.22
N GLY A 57 -2.94 -25.09 0.16
CA GLY A 57 -3.10 -26.36 -0.55
C GLY A 57 -1.73 -26.96 -0.79
#